data_AF-A0A496A8W6-F1
#
_entry.id   AF-A0A496A8W6-F1
#
_cell.length_a   1.000
_cell.length_b   1.000
_cell.length_c   1.000
_cell.angle_alpha   90.00
_cell.angle_beta   90.00
_cell.angle_gamma   90.00
#
_symmetry.space_group_name_H-M   'P 1'
#
loop_
_entity.id
_entity.type
_entity.pdbx_description
1 polymer ?
#
loop_
_entity_poly.entity_id
_entity_poly.type
_entity_poly.pdbx_seq_one_letter_code
_entity_poly.pdbx_strand_id
1 'polypeptide(L)'
;MNDSNSLHWSFDYNYGAQTPQFAQELIGTLRGYNPEAGAHGTQTAQTITHVYNVLPNYWRGYNTGGNTETLSIGAAIIERSKDDNLWHYSVKYENTTSGENLRMQFCCSDENHRPLRGNWSVDARNSADDEYSQLAYAGYLTSNSEVQLCINGTEIAAGIVDASVKLTCNWALFDVIPKLARTIQASSDGIDIAVLEDLEQLRGKSKLGFLESIQTPIPLDGYYLYGVGLLPSYWWLDAHGNIAIVSTFFETLVLREKMGDRV
;
A
#
# COMPACT_ATOMS: atom_id res chain seq x y z
N MET A 1 -13.36 17.03 -30.00
CA MET A 1 -14.29 17.08 -28.86
C MET A 1 -13.58 16.36 -27.72
N ASN A 2 -13.27 17.10 -26.66
CA ASN A 2 -12.60 16.57 -25.48
C ASN A 2 -13.65 15.79 -24.67
N ASP A 3 -13.58 14.46 -24.68
CA ASP A 3 -14.28 13.65 -23.69
C ASP A 3 -13.56 13.82 -22.34
N SER A 4 -13.86 14.93 -21.67
CA SER A 4 -13.51 15.21 -20.29
C SER A 4 -14.43 14.42 -19.36
N ASN A 5 -14.41 13.09 -19.45
CA ASN A 5 -14.98 12.28 -18.40
C ASN A 5 -14.03 12.36 -17.21
N SER A 6 -14.37 13.22 -16.26
CA SER A 6 -13.75 13.27 -14.93
C SER A 6 -13.76 11.87 -14.34
N LEU A 7 -12.58 11.30 -14.12
CA LEU A 7 -12.41 10.07 -13.35
C LEU A 7 -12.91 10.39 -11.93
N HIS A 8 -14.01 9.77 -11.52
CA HIS A 8 -14.74 10.11 -10.30
C HIS A 8 -14.00 9.73 -9.00
N TRP A 9 -12.82 9.12 -9.13
CA TRP A 9 -11.93 8.72 -8.04
C TRP A 9 -10.66 9.58 -7.95
N SER A 10 -10.42 10.50 -8.89
CA SER A 10 -9.42 11.54 -8.67
C SER A 10 -10.04 12.60 -7.76
N PHE A 11 -9.58 12.68 -6.51
CA PHE A 11 -9.91 13.77 -5.60
C PHE A 11 -9.16 15.04 -6.05
N ASP A 12 -9.51 15.58 -7.20
CA ASP A 12 -9.02 16.89 -7.63
C ASP A 12 -9.82 17.97 -6.91
N TYR A 13 -9.36 18.35 -5.71
CA TYR A 13 -9.93 19.46 -4.95
C TYR A 13 -9.72 20.82 -5.62
N ASN A 14 -8.99 20.93 -6.74
CA ASN A 14 -8.79 22.19 -7.47
C ASN A 14 -8.72 21.96 -8.99
N TYR A 15 -9.81 21.47 -9.58
CA TYR A 15 -9.98 21.34 -11.03
C TYR A 15 -9.51 22.63 -11.76
N GLY A 16 -8.41 22.53 -12.50
CA GLY A 16 -7.98 23.55 -13.48
C GLY A 16 -6.96 24.61 -13.04
N ALA A 17 -6.40 24.58 -11.81
CA ALA A 17 -5.51 25.66 -11.33
C ALA A 17 -4.11 25.22 -10.86
N GLN A 18 -3.69 23.97 -11.12
CA GLN A 18 -2.41 23.44 -10.61
C GLN A 18 -1.44 23.07 -11.73
N THR A 19 -0.19 23.51 -11.60
CA THR A 19 0.95 23.06 -12.40
C THR A 19 2.03 22.57 -11.44
N PRO A 20 2.45 21.29 -11.52
CA PRO A 20 1.99 20.28 -12.48
C PRO A 20 0.56 19.78 -12.18
N GLN A 21 -0.11 19.15 -13.16
CA GLN A 21 -1.46 18.60 -13.00
C GLN A 21 -1.41 17.15 -12.51
N PHE A 22 -2.14 16.84 -11.43
CA PHE A 22 -2.17 15.50 -10.82
C PHE A 22 -2.52 14.39 -11.81
N ALA A 23 -3.57 14.58 -12.60
CA ALA A 23 -4.00 13.60 -13.60
C ALA A 23 -2.92 13.33 -14.67
N GLN A 24 -2.13 14.33 -15.04
CA GLN A 24 -1.05 14.17 -16.02
C GLN A 24 0.12 13.38 -15.46
N GLU A 25 0.51 13.65 -14.21
CA GLU A 25 1.57 12.90 -13.50
C GLU A 25 1.15 11.45 -13.24
N LEU A 26 -0.08 11.23 -12.80
CA LEU A 26 -0.63 9.88 -12.59
C LEU A 26 -0.63 9.08 -13.89
N ILE A 27 -1.21 9.63 -14.97
CA ILE A 27 -1.26 8.95 -16.27
C ILE A 27 0.15 8.79 -16.87
N GLY A 28 1.02 9.79 -16.70
CA GLY A 28 2.40 9.76 -17.16
C GLY A 28 3.20 8.65 -16.49
N THR A 29 3.10 8.54 -15.15
CA THR A 29 3.72 7.47 -14.37
C THR A 29 3.20 6.11 -14.80
N LEU A 30 1.88 5.95 -14.91
CA LEU A 30 1.27 4.68 -15.34
C LEU A 30 1.66 4.26 -16.77
N ARG A 31 1.82 5.20 -17.69
CA ARG A 31 2.29 4.91 -19.06
C ARG A 31 3.79 4.63 -19.13
N GLY A 32 4.54 5.13 -18.15
CA GLY A 32 5.99 4.97 -18.08
C GLY A 32 6.43 3.57 -17.62
N TYR A 33 5.60 2.85 -16.86
CA TYR A 33 5.92 1.48 -16.46
C TYR A 33 5.54 0.48 -17.56
N ASN A 34 6.49 -0.37 -17.95
CA ASN A 34 6.23 -1.47 -18.88
C ASN A 34 5.91 -2.74 -18.06
N PRO A 35 4.69 -3.28 -18.11
CA PRO A 35 4.25 -4.43 -17.30
C PRO A 35 4.80 -5.77 -17.80
N GLU A 36 5.99 -5.80 -18.42
CA GLU A 36 6.51 -6.90 -19.25
C GLU A 36 6.69 -8.26 -18.55
N ALA A 37 6.25 -8.41 -17.30
CA ALA A 37 5.98 -9.70 -16.70
C ALA A 37 4.76 -9.65 -15.78
N GLY A 38 3.82 -10.57 -15.98
CA GLY A 38 2.63 -10.73 -15.13
C GLY A 38 3.01 -11.12 -13.70
N ALA A 39 2.19 -10.77 -12.72
CA ALA A 39 2.39 -11.11 -11.30
C ALA A 39 2.29 -12.63 -10.99
N HIS A 40 2.07 -13.46 -12.00
CA HIS A 40 1.77 -14.88 -11.85
C HIS A 40 2.97 -15.76 -12.22
N GLY A 41 3.94 -15.84 -11.32
CA GLY A 41 5.05 -16.78 -11.49
C GLY A 41 6.24 -16.59 -10.56
N THR A 42 6.06 -16.18 -9.31
CA THR A 42 7.21 -16.10 -8.39
C THR A 42 7.66 -17.51 -8.02
N GLN A 43 8.82 -17.92 -8.52
CA GLN A 43 9.46 -19.15 -8.08
C GLN A 43 10.05 -18.96 -6.68
N THR A 44 10.22 -20.05 -5.93
CA THR A 44 10.96 -20.04 -4.66
C THR A 44 12.35 -19.45 -4.89
N ALA A 45 12.82 -18.61 -3.97
CA ALA A 45 14.07 -17.84 -4.04
C ALA A 45 14.13 -16.69 -5.07
N GLN A 46 13.05 -16.39 -5.79
CA GLN A 46 12.97 -15.18 -6.62
C GLN A 46 12.55 -13.97 -5.78
N THR A 47 13.24 -12.84 -5.97
CA THR A 47 12.87 -11.56 -5.35
C THR A 47 12.12 -10.70 -6.36
N ILE A 48 10.95 -10.21 -5.96
CA ILE A 48 10.15 -9.23 -6.70
C ILE A 48 10.28 -7.89 -6.00
N THR A 49 10.57 -6.85 -6.77
CA THR A 49 10.61 -5.47 -6.28
C THR A 49 9.61 -4.64 -7.06
N HIS A 50 8.68 -4.01 -6.35
CA HIS A 50 7.84 -2.96 -6.91
C HIS A 50 8.27 -1.61 -6.36
N VAL A 51 8.36 -0.62 -7.25
CA VAL A 51 8.64 0.77 -6.90
C VAL A 51 7.43 1.62 -7.26
N TYR A 52 6.92 2.33 -6.28
CA TYR A 52 5.79 3.25 -6.41
C TYR A 52 6.29 4.68 -6.24
N ASN A 53 5.80 5.56 -7.10
CA ASN A 53 5.88 6.99 -6.92
C ASN A 53 4.78 7.42 -5.93
N VAL A 54 5.10 8.29 -4.97
CA VAL A 54 4.12 8.82 -4.02
C VAL A 54 3.69 10.22 -4.47
N LEU A 55 2.39 10.41 -4.67
CA LEU A 55 1.76 11.67 -5.07
C LEU A 55 0.85 12.19 -3.93
N PRO A 56 0.79 13.50 -3.68
CA PRO A 56 -0.07 14.07 -2.64
C PRO A 56 -1.54 14.08 -3.08
N ASN A 57 -2.47 13.73 -2.18
CA ASN A 57 -3.91 13.90 -2.44
C ASN A 57 -4.42 15.31 -2.11
N TYR A 58 -3.71 16.04 -1.25
CA TYR A 58 -4.06 17.41 -0.85
C TYR A 58 -2.90 18.38 -1.06
N TRP A 59 -2.89 19.15 -2.16
CA TRP A 59 -1.79 20.08 -2.44
C TRP A 59 -1.64 21.23 -1.41
N ARG A 60 -2.74 21.68 -0.78
CA ARG A 60 -2.72 22.89 0.08
C ARG A 60 -1.91 22.75 1.38
N GLY A 61 -1.53 21.53 1.78
CA GLY A 61 -0.67 21.28 2.96
C GLY A 61 0.81 21.07 2.63
N TYR A 62 1.13 20.78 1.37
CA TYR A 62 2.47 20.39 0.92
C TYR A 62 3.09 21.58 0.20
N ASN A 63 3.36 22.65 0.94
CA ASN A 63 3.91 23.90 0.41
C ASN A 63 5.38 23.68 0.01
N THR A 64 5.62 23.09 -1.17
CA THR A 64 6.94 23.07 -1.78
C THR A 64 7.26 24.50 -2.22
N GLY A 65 8.08 25.19 -1.43
CA GLY A 65 8.63 26.48 -1.85
C GLY A 65 9.42 26.31 -3.14
N GLY A 66 8.88 26.80 -4.26
CA GLY A 66 9.57 26.88 -5.55
C GLY A 66 8.85 26.16 -6.69
N ASN A 67 9.15 26.54 -7.94
CA ASN A 67 8.69 25.86 -9.15
C ASN A 67 9.19 24.39 -9.15
N THR A 68 8.43 23.48 -8.57
CA THR A 68 8.70 22.04 -8.68
C THR A 68 8.15 21.55 -10.01
N GLU A 69 9.02 21.00 -10.86
CA GLU A 69 8.66 20.43 -12.17
C GLU A 69 7.88 19.11 -12.05
N THR A 70 7.85 18.48 -10.87
CA THR A 70 7.21 17.18 -10.60
C THR A 70 6.30 17.25 -9.37
N LEU A 71 5.25 16.42 -9.33
CA LEU A 71 4.33 16.30 -8.18
C LEU A 71 4.74 15.22 -7.18
N SER A 72 5.78 14.45 -7.48
CA SER A 72 6.28 13.39 -6.61
C SER A 72 6.72 13.97 -5.26
N ILE A 73 6.19 13.40 -4.17
CA ILE A 73 6.57 13.70 -2.80
C ILE A 73 7.35 12.55 -2.16
N GLY A 74 7.79 11.56 -2.94
CA GLY A 74 8.53 10.42 -2.41
C GLY A 74 8.32 9.12 -3.16
N ALA A 75 8.68 8.01 -2.52
CA ALA A 75 8.61 6.68 -3.11
C ALA A 75 8.35 5.59 -2.06
N ALA A 76 7.67 4.52 -2.49
CA ALA A 76 7.57 3.27 -1.75
C ALA A 76 8.23 2.14 -2.55
N ILE A 77 9.13 1.38 -1.92
CA ILE A 77 9.80 0.22 -2.50
C ILE A 77 9.36 -1.00 -1.70
N ILE A 78 8.74 -1.96 -2.37
CA ILE A 78 8.23 -3.19 -1.77
C ILE A 78 9.01 -4.35 -2.37
N GLU A 79 9.95 -4.88 -1.59
CA GLU A 79 10.76 -6.06 -1.92
C GLU A 79 10.14 -7.29 -1.27
N ARG A 80 9.95 -8.34 -2.06
CA ARG A 80 9.24 -9.54 -1.62
C ARG A 80 9.93 -10.77 -2.15
N SER A 81 10.19 -11.74 -1.30
CA SER A 81 10.73 -13.04 -1.69
C SER A 81 9.96 -14.16 -1.02
N LYS A 82 9.91 -15.30 -1.70
CA LYS A 82 9.29 -16.51 -1.17
C LYS A 82 10.36 -17.50 -0.78
N ASP A 83 10.31 -17.94 0.47
CA ASP A 83 11.10 -19.05 1.01
C ASP A 83 10.15 -20.10 1.58
N ASP A 84 10.16 -21.30 1.01
CA ASP A 84 9.19 -22.36 1.28
C ASP A 84 7.71 -21.90 1.30
N ASN A 85 7.10 -21.84 2.49
CA ASN A 85 5.71 -21.47 2.73
C ASN A 85 5.59 -20.07 3.38
N LEU A 86 6.66 -19.28 3.35
CA LEU A 86 6.73 -17.95 3.91
C LEU A 86 7.08 -16.92 2.83
N TRP A 87 6.40 -15.79 2.93
CA TRP A 87 6.74 -14.58 2.19
C TRP A 87 7.47 -13.63 3.11
N HIS A 88 8.63 -13.18 2.67
CA HIS A 88 9.43 -12.17 3.35
C HIS A 88 9.21 -10.84 2.65
N TYR A 89 8.92 -9.81 3.44
CA TYR A 89 8.68 -8.45 2.97
C TYR A 89 9.74 -7.52 3.54
N SER A 90 10.28 -6.67 2.68
CA SER A 90 11.12 -5.52 3.02
C SER A 90 10.51 -4.30 2.34
N VAL A 91 9.96 -3.39 3.13
CA VAL A 91 9.32 -2.17 2.64
C VAL A 91 10.16 -0.97 3.04
N LYS A 92 10.40 -0.08 2.08
CA LYS A 92 11.01 1.23 2.30
C LYS A 92 10.03 2.26 1.80
N TYR A 93 9.58 3.15 2.67
CA TYR A 93 8.70 4.25 2.32
C TYR A 93 9.39 5.56 2.67
N GLU A 94 9.31 6.52 1.78
CA GLU A 94 9.85 7.86 1.95
C GLU A 94 8.82 8.88 1.48
N ASN A 95 8.59 9.90 2.32
CA ASN A 95 7.81 11.08 2.01
C ASN A 95 8.67 12.31 2.30
N THR A 96 9.16 12.96 1.24
CA THR A 96 10.08 14.09 1.33
C THR A 96 9.44 15.36 1.86
N THR A 97 8.09 15.44 1.86
CA THR A 97 7.40 16.61 2.38
C THR A 97 7.13 16.52 3.87
N SER A 98 6.74 15.35 4.38
CA SER A 98 6.62 15.13 5.83
C SER A 98 7.97 14.84 6.48
N GLY A 99 9.01 14.50 5.70
CA GLY A 99 10.31 14.05 6.21
C GLY A 99 10.30 12.59 6.68
N GLU A 100 9.17 11.89 6.52
CA GLU A 100 8.99 10.53 6.99
C GLU A 100 9.77 9.52 6.15
N ASN A 101 10.50 8.63 6.83
CA ASN A 101 11.20 7.50 6.24
C ASN A 101 10.94 6.25 7.08
N LEU A 102 10.21 5.29 6.53
CA LEU A 102 9.88 4.04 7.19
C LEU A 102 10.61 2.88 6.52
N ARG A 103 11.16 2.00 7.35
CA ARG A 103 11.71 0.71 6.92
C ARG A 103 11.05 -0.39 7.73
N MET A 104 10.40 -1.31 7.04
CA MET A 104 9.64 -2.38 7.65
C MET A 104 10.11 -3.73 7.15
N GLN A 105 10.21 -4.69 8.06
CA GLN A 105 10.51 -6.08 7.73
C GLN A 105 9.52 -7.01 8.44
N PHE A 106 8.89 -7.89 7.68
CA PHE A 106 7.90 -8.82 8.23
C PHE A 106 7.75 -10.06 7.35
N CYS A 107 7.12 -11.10 7.92
CA CYS A 107 6.83 -12.33 7.21
C CYS A 107 5.33 -12.63 7.19
N CYS A 108 4.85 -13.26 6.13
CA CYS A 108 3.48 -13.77 6.04
C CYS A 108 3.49 -15.24 5.61
N SER A 109 2.48 -16.01 6.00
CA SER A 109 2.27 -17.34 5.38
C SER A 109 1.88 -17.22 3.92
N ASP A 110 2.24 -18.20 3.10
CA ASP A 110 1.80 -18.32 1.71
C ASP A 110 0.34 -18.77 1.57
N GLU A 111 -0.57 -18.12 2.31
CA GLU A 111 -2.02 -18.26 2.18
C GLU A 111 -2.60 -17.05 1.44
N ASN A 112 -3.84 -17.14 0.95
CA ASN A 112 -4.46 -16.07 0.17
C ASN A 112 -4.57 -14.74 0.92
N HIS A 113 -4.79 -14.79 2.24
CA HIS A 113 -4.91 -13.60 3.10
C HIS A 113 -3.55 -13.08 3.60
N ARG A 114 -2.43 -13.72 3.24
CA ARG A 114 -1.08 -13.39 3.72
C ARG A 114 -1.08 -13.09 5.24
N PRO A 115 -1.49 -14.05 6.08
CA PRO A 115 -1.55 -13.79 7.51
C PRO A 115 -0.13 -13.54 8.04
N LEU A 116 0.03 -12.52 8.88
CA LEU A 116 1.29 -12.16 9.51
C LEU A 116 1.84 -13.32 10.35
N ARG A 117 3.16 -13.53 10.31
CA ARG A 117 3.87 -14.58 11.03
C ARG A 117 5.16 -14.09 11.64
N GLY A 118 5.51 -14.71 12.76
CA GLY A 118 6.75 -14.43 13.48
C GLY A 118 6.78 -13.00 14.02
N ASN A 119 8.00 -12.49 14.17
CA ASN A 119 8.23 -11.13 14.58
C ASN A 119 8.36 -10.22 13.36
N TRP A 120 8.04 -8.96 13.53
CA TRP A 120 8.29 -7.90 12.56
C TRP A 120 9.08 -6.77 13.21
N SER A 121 9.66 -5.92 12.38
CA SER A 121 10.41 -4.74 12.83
C SER A 121 10.09 -3.53 11.97
N VAL A 122 10.17 -2.37 12.61
CA VAL A 122 10.02 -1.06 11.97
C VAL A 122 11.13 -0.14 12.47
N ASP A 123 11.81 0.55 11.55
CA ASP A 123 12.69 1.69 11.81
C ASP A 123 12.05 2.90 11.11
N ALA A 124 11.54 3.81 11.91
CA ALA A 124 10.95 5.06 11.47
C ALA A 124 11.94 6.19 11.76
N ARG A 125 12.09 7.10 10.79
CA ARG A 125 12.88 8.32 10.92
C ARG A 125 12.06 9.47 10.40
N ASN A 126 12.21 10.61 11.05
CA ASN A 126 11.61 11.85 10.60
C ASN A 126 12.71 12.90 10.45
N SER A 127 12.81 13.48 9.25
CA SER A 127 13.73 14.57 8.93
C SER A 127 13.08 15.95 8.93
N ALA A 128 11.77 16.04 9.22
CA ALA A 128 11.14 17.31 9.56
C ALA A 128 11.62 17.78 10.94
N ASP A 129 11.58 19.09 11.17
CA ASP A 129 11.92 19.75 12.44
C ASP A 129 10.87 19.45 13.54
N ASP A 130 10.65 18.16 13.83
CA ASP A 130 9.74 17.65 14.86
C ASP A 130 10.53 17.13 16.08
N GLU A 131 9.86 16.93 17.22
CA GLU A 131 10.48 16.49 18.48
C GLU A 131 11.04 15.05 18.40
N TYR A 132 10.59 14.31 17.40
CA TYR A 132 10.93 12.92 17.18
C TYR A 132 11.72 12.76 15.88
N SER A 133 12.93 12.19 15.96
CA SER A 133 13.81 11.97 14.80
C SER A 133 13.99 10.49 14.42
N GLN A 134 13.81 9.56 15.38
CA GLN A 134 13.93 8.12 15.13
C GLN A 134 13.25 7.25 16.20
N LEU A 135 12.57 6.17 15.77
CA LEU A 135 11.87 5.14 16.55
C LEU A 135 12.23 3.84 15.89
N ALA A 136 12.56 2.85 16.70
CA ALA A 136 12.57 1.48 16.25
C ALA A 136 11.71 0.67 17.20
N TYR A 137 10.91 -0.23 16.64
CA TYR A 137 10.14 -1.17 17.41
C TYR A 137 10.09 -2.52 16.71
N ALA A 138 9.89 -3.55 17.52
CA ALA A 138 9.55 -4.87 17.04
C ALA A 138 8.12 -5.18 17.44
N GLY A 139 7.45 -6.07 16.73
CA GLY A 139 6.17 -6.60 17.18
C GLY A 139 6.01 -8.07 16.86
N TYR A 140 5.02 -8.68 17.50
CA TYR A 140 4.70 -10.08 17.34
C TYR A 140 3.25 -10.35 17.73
N LEU A 141 2.71 -11.47 17.25
CA LEU A 141 1.40 -11.96 17.63
C LEU A 141 1.56 -13.03 18.71
N THR A 142 0.94 -12.84 19.87
CA THR A 142 0.95 -13.82 20.96
C THR A 142 0.06 -15.03 20.62
N SER A 143 0.18 -16.10 21.42
CA SER A 143 -0.70 -17.27 21.30
C SER A 143 -2.19 -16.95 21.51
N ASN A 144 -2.50 -15.83 22.18
CA ASN A 144 -3.86 -15.39 22.45
C ASN A 144 -4.39 -14.42 21.38
N SER A 145 -3.70 -14.32 20.24
CA SER A 145 -4.02 -13.38 19.15
C SER A 145 -3.93 -11.90 19.55
N GLU A 146 -3.19 -11.59 20.61
CA GLU A 146 -2.87 -10.21 20.99
C GLU A 146 -1.64 -9.73 20.23
N VAL A 147 -1.73 -8.56 19.64
CA VAL A 147 -0.62 -7.86 18.98
C VAL A 147 0.16 -7.11 20.04
N GLN A 148 1.44 -7.45 20.19
CA GLN A 148 2.38 -6.83 21.12
C GLN A 148 3.45 -6.07 20.35
N LEU A 149 3.79 -4.88 20.84
CA LEU A 149 4.85 -4.03 20.32
C LEU A 149 5.91 -3.83 21.41
N CYS A 150 7.18 -4.06 21.08
CA CYS A 150 8.32 -3.82 21.94
C CYS A 150 9.01 -2.52 21.50
N ILE A 151 8.86 -1.47 22.30
CA ILE A 151 9.46 -0.15 22.06
C ILE A 151 10.44 0.14 23.19
N ASN A 152 11.74 0.26 22.87
CA ASN A 152 12.79 0.50 23.88
C ASN A 152 12.74 -0.49 25.07
N GLY A 153 12.42 -1.76 24.82
CA GLY A 153 12.29 -2.80 25.84
C GLY A 153 10.98 -2.78 26.64
N THR A 154 10.05 -1.87 26.32
CA THR A 154 8.71 -1.82 26.91
C THR A 154 7.71 -2.51 25.98
N GLU A 155 6.93 -3.43 26.53
CA GLU A 155 5.85 -4.11 25.81
C GLU A 155 4.55 -3.30 25.89
N ILE A 156 3.93 -3.06 24.73
CA ILE A 156 2.68 -2.32 24.58
C ILE A 156 1.71 -3.17 23.77
N ALA A 157 0.53 -3.41 24.32
CA ALA A 157 -0.53 -4.10 23.60
C ALA A 157 -1.20 -3.15 22.59
N ALA A 158 -1.13 -3.49 21.30
CA ALA A 158 -1.82 -2.76 20.23
C ALA A 158 -3.28 -3.23 20.04
N GLY A 159 -3.62 -4.40 20.58
CA GLY A 159 -5.00 -4.92 20.62
C GLY A 159 -5.07 -6.42 20.35
N ILE A 160 -6.29 -6.95 20.33
CA ILE A 160 -6.56 -8.39 20.14
C ILE A 160 -7.27 -8.60 18.81
N VAL A 161 -6.79 -9.55 18.01
CA VAL A 161 -7.40 -9.99 16.76
C VAL A 161 -8.48 -11.01 17.06
N ASP A 162 -9.66 -10.83 16.44
CA ASP A 162 -10.72 -11.82 16.49
C ASP A 162 -10.28 -13.13 15.80
N ALA A 163 -10.46 -14.27 16.47
CA ALA A 163 -10.02 -15.57 15.99
C ALA A 163 -10.68 -16.00 14.65
N SER A 164 -11.80 -15.38 14.28
CA SER A 164 -12.52 -15.65 13.02
C SER A 164 -11.90 -14.96 11.80
N VAL A 165 -11.02 -13.96 11.99
CA VAL A 165 -10.41 -13.19 10.90
C VAL A 165 -8.90 -13.37 10.86
N LYS A 166 -8.32 -13.27 9.66
CA LYS A 166 -6.87 -13.31 9.46
C LYS A 166 -6.29 -11.91 9.59
N LEU A 167 -5.27 -11.76 10.43
CA LEU A 167 -4.47 -10.53 10.52
C LEU A 167 -3.43 -10.49 9.40
N THR A 168 -3.47 -9.46 8.56
CA THR A 168 -2.43 -9.16 7.56
C THR A 168 -1.81 -7.78 7.80
N CYS A 169 -0.78 -7.44 7.04
CA CYS A 169 -0.19 -6.09 6.99
C CYS A 169 -0.77 -5.31 5.81
N ASN A 170 -0.97 -3.99 5.92
CA ASN A 170 -1.40 -3.14 4.79
C ASN A 170 -0.47 -3.31 3.57
N TRP A 171 0.83 -3.45 3.79
CA TRP A 171 1.81 -3.70 2.72
C TRP A 171 1.73 -5.09 2.08
N ALA A 172 1.13 -6.08 2.76
CA ALA A 172 0.84 -7.38 2.18
C ALA A 172 -0.40 -7.35 1.27
N LEU A 173 -1.24 -6.29 1.34
CA LEU A 173 -2.42 -6.16 0.50
C LEU A 173 -2.09 -6.08 -1.00
N PHE A 174 -0.88 -5.64 -1.32
CA PHE A 174 -0.32 -5.69 -2.67
C PHE A 174 -0.29 -7.10 -3.27
N ASP A 175 -0.33 -8.16 -2.45
CA ASP A 175 -0.48 -9.55 -2.90
C ASP A 175 -1.84 -10.16 -2.55
N VAL A 176 -2.45 -9.74 -1.43
CA VAL A 176 -3.77 -10.26 -1.00
C VAL A 176 -4.86 -9.88 -1.98
N ILE A 177 -4.93 -8.60 -2.40
CA ILE A 177 -5.99 -8.13 -3.31
C ILE A 177 -5.94 -8.88 -4.65
N PRO A 178 -4.79 -8.97 -5.37
CA PRO A 178 -4.71 -9.77 -6.59
C PRO A 178 -5.13 -11.24 -6.38
N LYS A 179 -4.74 -11.86 -5.25
CA LYS A 179 -5.08 -13.26 -4.95
C LYS A 179 -6.56 -13.48 -4.65
N LEU A 180 -7.21 -12.50 -4.02
CA LEU A 180 -8.61 -12.56 -3.64
C LEU A 180 -9.54 -11.89 -4.66
N ALA A 181 -9.02 -11.25 -5.71
CA ALA A 181 -9.76 -10.45 -6.69
C ALA A 181 -11.09 -11.07 -7.14
N ARG A 182 -11.05 -12.35 -7.59
CA ARG A 182 -12.26 -13.07 -8.03
C ARG A 182 -13.25 -13.33 -6.89
N THR A 183 -12.75 -13.67 -5.71
CA THR A 183 -13.59 -13.89 -4.51
C THR A 183 -14.24 -12.58 -4.07
N ILE A 184 -13.50 -11.48 -4.13
CA ILE A 184 -14.01 -10.14 -3.79
C ILE A 184 -15.10 -9.72 -4.78
N GLN A 185 -14.85 -9.87 -6.09
CA GLN A 185 -15.82 -9.55 -7.15
C GLN A 185 -17.10 -10.40 -7.07
N ALA A 186 -16.98 -11.65 -6.65
CA ALA A 186 -18.13 -12.54 -6.46
C ALA A 186 -18.90 -12.29 -5.15
N SER A 187 -18.33 -11.52 -4.21
CA SER A 187 -18.95 -11.24 -2.91
C SER A 187 -19.78 -9.96 -2.96
N SER A 188 -21.05 -10.03 -2.57
CA SER A 188 -21.90 -8.83 -2.42
C SER A 188 -21.53 -7.99 -1.20
N ASP A 189 -20.95 -8.61 -0.16
CA ASP A 189 -20.71 -7.99 1.15
C ASP A 189 -19.23 -7.72 1.43
N GLY A 190 -18.36 -7.99 0.45
CA GLY A 190 -16.91 -7.98 0.58
C GLY A 190 -16.36 -9.18 1.34
N ILE A 191 -15.10 -9.08 1.77
CA ILE A 191 -14.38 -10.06 2.58
C ILE A 191 -13.91 -9.37 3.86
N ASP A 192 -14.20 -9.97 5.00
CA ASP A 192 -13.73 -9.49 6.29
C ASP A 192 -12.22 -9.73 6.44
N ILE A 193 -11.52 -8.73 6.95
CA ILE A 193 -10.07 -8.79 7.16
C ILE A 193 -9.66 -7.94 8.36
N ALA A 194 -8.64 -8.39 9.09
CA ALA A 194 -7.94 -7.57 10.06
C ALA A 194 -6.62 -7.10 9.45
N VAL A 195 -6.34 -5.80 9.58
CA VAL A 195 -5.12 -5.18 9.04
C VAL A 195 -4.32 -4.58 10.19
N LEU A 196 -3.03 -4.86 10.23
CA LEU A 196 -2.07 -4.12 11.04
C LEU A 196 -1.44 -3.06 10.14
N GLU A 197 -1.90 -1.83 10.30
CA GLU A 197 -1.46 -0.67 9.53
C GLU A 197 -0.06 -0.28 9.97
N ASP A 198 0.88 -0.25 9.01
CA ASP A 198 2.31 0.03 9.19
C ASP A 198 2.95 -0.76 10.33
N LEU A 199 2.43 -1.98 10.54
CA LEU A 199 2.87 -2.92 11.57
C LEU A 199 2.73 -2.40 13.03
N GLU A 200 1.93 -1.37 13.24
CA GLU A 200 1.69 -0.74 14.55
C GLU A 200 0.22 -0.75 14.93
N GLN A 201 -0.64 -0.21 14.06
CA GLN A 201 -2.01 0.11 14.44
C GLN A 201 -2.99 -0.97 13.99
N LEU A 202 -3.61 -1.66 14.96
CA LEU A 202 -4.55 -2.74 14.67
C LEU A 202 -5.90 -2.18 14.21
N ARG A 203 -6.31 -2.58 13.00
CA ARG A 203 -7.65 -2.39 12.41
C ARG A 203 -8.35 -3.74 12.34
N GLY A 204 -8.94 -4.15 13.46
CA GLY A 204 -9.49 -5.50 13.63
C GLY A 204 -10.80 -5.79 12.89
N LYS A 205 -11.48 -4.77 12.36
CA LYS A 205 -12.78 -4.91 11.69
C LYS A 205 -12.80 -4.09 10.40
N SER A 206 -12.28 -4.68 9.34
CA SER A 206 -12.20 -4.07 8.01
C SER A 206 -12.81 -4.99 6.96
N LYS A 207 -13.19 -4.39 5.83
CA LYS A 207 -13.77 -5.07 4.67
C LYS A 207 -13.02 -4.69 3.40
N LEU A 208 -12.65 -5.71 2.65
CA LEU A 208 -12.20 -5.60 1.26
C LEU A 208 -13.38 -5.85 0.34
N GLY A 209 -13.67 -4.94 -0.58
CA GLY A 209 -14.76 -5.11 -1.54
C GLY A 209 -14.39 -4.61 -2.93
N PHE A 210 -15.19 -5.02 -3.91
CA PHE A 210 -15.06 -4.54 -5.27
C PHE A 210 -15.75 -3.18 -5.40
N LEU A 211 -15.09 -2.24 -6.07
CA LEU A 211 -15.60 -0.89 -6.29
C LEU A 211 -16.18 -0.77 -7.70
N GLU A 212 -15.34 -0.94 -8.72
CA GLU A 212 -15.70 -0.70 -10.12
C GLU A 212 -14.64 -1.28 -11.08
N SER A 213 -14.94 -1.29 -12.38
CA SER A 213 -13.94 -1.52 -13.43
C SER A 213 -13.89 -0.33 -14.37
N ILE A 214 -12.68 0.15 -14.65
CA ILE A 214 -12.39 1.26 -15.56
C ILE A 214 -11.74 0.69 -16.81
N GLN A 215 -12.15 1.17 -17.99
CA GLN A 215 -11.62 0.67 -19.27
C GLN A 215 -10.64 1.63 -19.95
N THR A 216 -10.61 2.90 -19.54
CA THR A 216 -9.86 3.96 -20.23
C THR A 216 -9.32 4.96 -19.19
N PRO A 217 -8.06 5.45 -19.32
CA PRO A 217 -7.12 5.20 -20.41
C PRO A 217 -6.39 3.85 -20.35
N ILE A 218 -6.40 3.20 -19.18
CA ILE A 218 -5.78 1.89 -18.94
C ILE A 218 -6.84 1.05 -18.21
N PRO A 219 -7.07 -0.22 -18.61
CA PRO A 219 -8.00 -1.10 -17.91
C PRO A 219 -7.55 -1.35 -16.46
N LEU A 220 -8.42 -1.05 -15.50
CA LEU A 220 -8.17 -1.20 -14.07
C LEU A 220 -9.41 -1.75 -13.35
N ASP A 221 -9.21 -2.72 -12.46
CA ASP A 221 -10.23 -3.17 -11.53
C ASP A 221 -10.01 -2.52 -10.16
N GLY A 222 -11.00 -1.75 -9.71
CA GLY A 222 -11.01 -1.02 -8.46
C GLY A 222 -11.55 -1.85 -7.29
N TYR A 223 -10.88 -1.71 -6.15
CA TYR A 223 -11.24 -2.32 -4.88
C TYR A 223 -11.19 -1.24 -3.80
N TYR A 224 -11.91 -1.47 -2.70
CA TYR A 224 -11.84 -0.62 -1.52
C TYR A 224 -11.40 -1.44 -0.31
N LEU A 225 -10.79 -0.76 0.65
CA LEU A 225 -10.62 -1.21 2.03
C LEU A 225 -11.23 -0.15 2.95
N TYR A 226 -12.22 -0.53 3.76
CA TYR A 226 -12.78 0.36 4.78
C TYR A 226 -13.05 -0.42 6.07
N GLY A 227 -13.06 0.25 7.21
CA GLY A 227 -13.26 -0.41 8.50
C GLY A 227 -13.39 0.56 9.66
N VAL A 228 -13.70 0.03 10.84
CA VAL A 228 -13.78 0.84 12.06
C VAL A 228 -12.39 1.38 12.40
N GLY A 229 -12.28 2.71 12.49
CA GLY A 229 -11.04 3.40 12.80
C GLY A 229 -10.04 3.46 11.64
N LEU A 230 -10.37 2.91 10.46
CA LEU A 230 -9.52 2.97 9.27
C LEU A 230 -10.11 3.97 8.28
N LEU A 231 -9.31 4.94 7.84
CA LEU A 231 -9.69 5.80 6.72
C LEU A 231 -9.79 4.95 5.45
N PRO A 232 -10.81 5.17 4.61
CA PRO A 232 -10.98 4.37 3.41
C PRO A 232 -9.77 4.51 2.49
N SER A 233 -9.37 3.40 1.90
CA SER A 233 -8.37 3.37 0.82
C SER A 233 -8.92 2.63 -0.39
N TYR A 234 -8.45 3.04 -1.56
CA TYR A 234 -8.89 2.54 -2.85
C TYR A 234 -7.70 1.99 -3.61
N TRP A 235 -7.89 0.85 -4.27
CA TRP A 235 -6.83 0.04 -4.84
C TRP A 235 -7.22 -0.33 -6.26
N TRP A 236 -6.36 -0.07 -7.24
CA TRP A 236 -6.62 -0.43 -8.63
C TRP A 236 -5.61 -1.44 -9.13
N LEU A 237 -6.14 -2.56 -9.59
CA LEU A 237 -5.41 -3.69 -10.16
C LEU A 237 -5.35 -3.53 -11.69
N ASP A 238 -4.16 -3.66 -12.28
CA ASP A 238 -4.01 -3.73 -13.73
C ASP A 238 -4.40 -5.10 -14.30
N ALA A 239 -4.50 -5.19 -15.62
CA ALA A 239 -4.81 -6.43 -16.32
C ALA A 239 -3.77 -7.56 -16.10
N HIS A 240 -2.61 -7.24 -15.54
CA HIS A 240 -1.51 -8.18 -15.26
C HIS A 240 -1.48 -8.65 -13.80
N GLY A 241 -2.44 -8.20 -12.98
CA GLY A 241 -2.55 -8.57 -11.57
C GLY A 241 -1.61 -7.78 -10.67
N ASN A 242 -1.08 -6.64 -11.10
CA ASN A 242 -0.32 -5.73 -10.25
C ASN A 242 -1.24 -4.64 -9.71
N ILE A 243 -1.05 -4.26 -8.44
CA ILE A 243 -1.65 -3.04 -7.93
C ILE A 243 -0.94 -1.86 -8.59
N ALA A 244 -1.64 -1.17 -9.48
CA ALA A 244 -1.12 -0.03 -10.23
C ALA A 244 -1.28 1.28 -9.46
N ILE A 245 -2.36 1.40 -8.68
CA ILE A 245 -2.68 2.60 -7.91
C ILE A 245 -3.17 2.18 -6.53
N VAL A 246 -2.68 2.85 -5.48
CA VAL A 246 -3.28 2.85 -4.14
C VAL A 246 -3.53 4.28 -3.75
N SER A 247 -4.77 4.65 -3.47
CA SER A 247 -5.12 5.97 -2.98
C SER A 247 -5.64 5.87 -1.55
N THR A 248 -4.95 6.50 -0.62
CA THR A 248 -5.36 6.63 0.78
C THR A 248 -5.99 8.00 1.00
N PHE A 249 -6.20 8.39 2.25
CA PHE A 249 -6.62 9.77 2.51
C PHE A 249 -5.52 10.77 2.16
N PHE A 250 -4.27 10.51 2.55
CA PHE A 250 -3.19 11.52 2.47
C PHE A 250 -2.47 11.53 1.12
N GLU A 251 -2.37 10.38 0.47
CA GLU A 251 -1.50 10.20 -0.69
C GLU A 251 -1.99 9.12 -1.66
N THR A 252 -1.40 9.13 -2.84
CA THR A 252 -1.60 8.12 -3.87
C THR A 252 -0.27 7.53 -4.29
N LEU A 253 -0.15 6.21 -4.17
CA LEU A 253 0.97 5.43 -4.65
C LEU A 253 0.66 5.00 -6.09
N VAL A 254 1.56 5.27 -7.02
CA VAL A 254 1.42 4.90 -8.43
C VAL A 254 2.60 4.02 -8.84
N LEU A 255 2.31 2.83 -9.36
CA LEU A 255 3.34 1.88 -9.78
C LEU A 255 4.20 2.49 -10.89
N ARG A 256 5.52 2.54 -10.66
CA ARG A 256 6.50 3.12 -11.57
C ARG A 256 7.40 2.08 -12.20
N GLU A 257 7.87 1.11 -11.41
CA GLU A 257 8.79 0.08 -11.87
C GLU A 257 8.50 -1.26 -11.21
N LYS A 258 8.74 -2.33 -11.97
CA LYS A 258 8.77 -3.70 -11.49
C LYS A 258 10.11 -4.32 -11.87
N MET A 259 10.82 -4.87 -10.89
CA MET A 259 12.07 -5.60 -11.09
C MET A 259 11.92 -7.01 -10.53
N GLY A 260 12.59 -7.98 -11.14
CA GLY A 260 12.68 -9.34 -10.59
C GLY A 260 12.28 -10.48 -11.53
N ASP A 261 11.71 -10.22 -12.71
CA ASP A 261 11.22 -11.27 -13.63
C ASP A 261 12.22 -11.69 -14.73
N ARG A 262 13.54 -11.55 -14.50
CA ARG A 262 14.53 -12.08 -15.44
C ARG A 262 14.85 -13.54 -15.14
N VAL A 263 14.19 -14.45 -15.87
CA VAL A 263 14.81 -15.70 -16.34
C VAL A 263 14.70 -15.74 -17.86
#